data_AF-A0A8T8LJJ6-F1
#
_entry.id   AF-A0A8T8LJJ6-F1
#
_cell.length_a   1.000
_cell.length_b   1.000
_cell.length_c   1.000
_cell.angle_alpha   90.00
_cell.angle_beta   90.00
_cell.angle_gamma   90.00
#
_symmetry.space_group_name_H-M   'P 1'
#
loop_
_entity.id
_entity.type
_entity.pdbx_description
1 polymer ?
#
loop_
_entity_poly.entity_id
_entity_poly.type
_entity_poly.pdbx_seq_one_letter_code
_entity_poly.pdbx_strand_id
1 'polypeptide(L)'
;MSTKTTNEFGGEFGGVTLLGKAHSLSALFIVLLRATIGGMILFAGLGKVSEWPFDAAGYLANIGSASPVSGIYAAMASNAALMEIVNVVVPVTQVLIGVALIAGAFVRLAALGGAMQMMLFYLGGWSGEALALFESTLIYAVVFLTVAAFGAGRVLGLDAYIEQIEVGGQALVEKFPKLRYVLG
;
A
#
# COMPACT_ATOMS: atom_id res chain seq x y z
N MET A 1 -15.62 35.95 13.17
CA MET A 1 -15.84 34.57 13.63
C MET A 1 -14.65 33.73 13.20
N SER A 2 -13.86 33.21 14.14
CA SER A 2 -12.73 32.33 13.84
C SER A 2 -13.28 30.91 13.73
N THR A 3 -13.46 30.40 12.51
CA THR A 3 -13.72 28.98 12.26
C THR A 3 -12.43 28.21 12.55
N LYS A 4 -12.20 27.86 13.82
CA LYS A 4 -11.19 26.86 14.18
C LYS A 4 -11.69 25.51 13.67
N THR A 5 -11.29 25.16 12.45
CA THR A 5 -11.48 23.82 11.90
C THR A 5 -10.67 22.84 12.75
N THR A 6 -11.32 22.17 13.71
CA THR A 6 -10.70 21.06 14.44
C THR A 6 -10.75 19.83 13.56
N ASN A 7 -9.60 19.21 13.32
CA ASN A 7 -9.56 17.88 12.72
C ASN A 7 -10.14 16.90 13.75
N GLU A 8 -11.23 16.22 13.41
CA GLU A 8 -11.89 15.23 14.26
C GLU A 8 -11.91 13.89 13.53
N PHE A 9 -11.58 12.83 14.25
CA PHE A 9 -11.73 11.44 13.80
C PHE A 9 -12.99 10.88 14.48
N GLY A 10 -13.91 10.35 13.68
CA GLY A 10 -15.17 9.83 14.16
C GLY A 10 -15.57 8.56 13.42
N GLY A 11 -15.99 7.53 14.17
CA GLY A 11 -16.54 6.30 13.60
C GLY A 11 -17.33 5.50 14.64
N GLU A 12 -18.33 4.75 14.18
CA GLU A 12 -19.08 3.82 15.01
C GLU A 12 -18.48 2.42 14.86
N PHE A 13 -18.02 1.82 15.96
CA PHE A 13 -17.49 0.47 15.97
C PHE A 13 -18.18 -0.34 17.09
N GLY A 14 -18.89 -1.40 16.71
CA GLY A 14 -19.62 -2.24 17.68
C GLY A 14 -20.67 -1.49 18.51
N GLY A 15 -21.31 -0.45 17.95
CA GLY A 15 -22.30 0.37 18.64
C GLY A 15 -21.71 1.46 19.56
N VAL A 16 -20.38 1.62 19.59
CA VAL A 16 -19.70 2.70 20.32
C VAL A 16 -19.21 3.75 19.32
N THR A 17 -19.61 5.01 19.54
CA THR A 17 -19.10 6.15 18.78
C THR A 17 -17.74 6.56 19.34
N LEU A 18 -16.67 6.30 18.60
CA LEU A 18 -15.33 6.76 18.92
C LEU A 18 -15.15 8.14 18.30
N LEU A 19 -15.08 9.19 19.12
CA LEU A 19 -14.78 10.56 18.71
C LEU A 19 -13.44 10.98 19.31
N GLY A 20 -12.46 11.28 18.47
CA GLY A 20 -11.15 11.76 18.87
C GLY A 20 -10.82 13.08 18.17
N LYS A 21 -10.35 14.09 18.93
CA LYS A 21 -9.74 15.27 18.31
C LYS A 21 -8.39 14.87 17.73
N ALA A 22 -8.24 14.96 16.42
CA ALA A 22 -6.98 14.75 15.76
C ALA A 22 -6.03 15.89 16.16
N HIS A 23 -4.99 15.56 16.92
CA HIS A 23 -3.91 16.50 17.15
C HIS A 23 -3.24 16.78 15.79
N SER A 24 -2.86 18.03 15.51
CA SER A 24 -2.17 18.39 14.24
C SER A 24 -0.94 17.53 13.98
N LEU A 25 -0.29 17.07 15.05
CA LEU A 25 0.81 16.13 15.01
C LEU A 25 0.38 14.76 14.47
N SER A 26 -0.79 14.23 14.83
CA SER A 26 -1.30 12.96 14.30
C SER A 26 -1.50 13.01 12.78
N ALA A 27 -1.98 14.14 12.25
CA ALA A 27 -2.10 14.39 10.81
C ALA A 27 -0.73 14.46 10.12
N LEU A 28 0.28 15.04 10.78
CA LEU A 28 1.64 15.05 10.25
C LEU A 28 2.26 13.64 10.26
N PHE A 29 2.10 12.87 11.33
CA PHE A 29 2.66 11.53 11.44
C PHE A 29 2.06 10.56 10.43
N ILE A 30 0.76 10.66 10.11
CA ILE A 30 0.18 9.79 9.07
C ILE A 30 0.73 10.13 7.67
N VAL A 31 1.00 11.41 7.39
CA VAL A 31 1.64 11.85 6.15
C VAL A 31 3.09 11.40 6.08
N LEU A 32 3.83 11.52 7.18
CA LEU A 32 5.20 11.00 7.27
C LEU A 32 5.25 9.48 7.10
N LEU A 33 4.33 8.74 7.71
CA LEU A 33 4.20 7.29 7.57
C LEU A 33 3.93 6.91 6.10
N ARG A 34 2.96 7.60 5.47
CA ARG A 34 2.61 7.44 4.06
C ARG A 34 3.81 7.69 3.15
N ALA A 35 4.51 8.82 3.36
CA ALA A 35 5.68 9.18 2.57
C ALA A 35 6.85 8.21 2.78
N THR A 36 7.06 7.74 4.00
CA THR A 36 8.15 6.80 4.34
C THR A 36 7.93 5.45 3.69
N ILE A 37 6.74 4.86 3.83
CA ILE A 37 6.45 3.55 3.23
C ILE A 37 6.34 3.64 1.70
N GLY A 38 5.80 4.77 1.19
CA GLY A 38 5.79 5.09 -0.24
C GLY A 38 7.20 5.25 -0.82
N GLY A 39 8.09 5.93 -0.11
CA GLY A 39 9.50 6.05 -0.47
C GLY A 39 10.20 4.69 -0.49
N MET A 40 10.03 3.89 0.56
CA MET A 40 10.61 2.53 0.64
C MET A 40 10.25 1.69 -0.59
N ILE A 41 8.97 1.58 -0.93
CA ILE A 41 8.55 0.76 -2.07
C ILE A 41 8.88 1.39 -3.42
N LEU A 42 8.87 2.73 -3.52
CA LEU A 42 9.31 3.44 -4.72
C LEU A 42 10.77 3.12 -5.05
N PHE A 43 11.67 3.29 -4.08
CA PHE A 43 13.09 3.02 -4.28
C PHE A 43 13.36 1.54 -4.53
N ALA A 44 12.60 0.64 -3.90
CA ALA A 44 12.67 -0.80 -4.20
C ALA A 44 12.27 -1.13 -5.66
N GLY A 45 11.26 -0.44 -6.20
CA GLY A 45 10.84 -0.57 -7.59
C GLY A 45 11.83 0.08 -8.57
N LEU A 46 12.29 1.30 -8.28
CA LEU A 46 13.27 2.02 -9.10
C LEU A 46 14.59 1.26 -9.21
N GLY A 47 15.06 0.62 -8.13
CA GLY A 47 16.25 -0.24 -8.19
C GLY A 47 16.09 -1.36 -9.21
N LYS A 48 14.95 -2.05 -9.20
CA LYS A 48 14.64 -3.11 -10.18
C LYS A 48 14.50 -2.60 -11.60
N VAL A 49 13.92 -1.41 -11.79
CA VAL A 49 13.83 -0.76 -13.10
C VAL A 49 15.21 -0.32 -13.60
N SER A 50 16.10 0.12 -12.70
CA SER A 50 17.47 0.53 -13.08
C SER A 50 18.36 -0.65 -13.47
N GLU A 51 18.10 -1.83 -12.93
CA GLU A 51 18.80 -3.08 -13.24
C GLU A 51 18.07 -3.90 -14.32
N TRP A 52 17.37 -3.23 -15.25
CA TRP A 52 16.58 -3.92 -16.26
C TRP A 52 17.45 -4.71 -17.25
N PRO A 53 17.09 -5.97 -17.60
CA PRO A 53 15.89 -6.69 -17.18
C PRO A 53 15.97 -7.24 -15.75
N PHE A 54 14.95 -6.89 -14.94
CA PHE A 54 14.75 -7.51 -13.64
C PHE A 54 14.36 -8.98 -13.81
N ASP A 55 14.91 -9.87 -12.98
CA ASP A 55 14.55 -11.28 -12.98
C ASP A 55 14.26 -11.80 -11.57
N ALA A 56 13.00 -12.22 -11.35
CA ALA A 56 12.55 -12.83 -10.11
C ALA A 56 12.72 -14.35 -10.07
N ALA A 57 13.09 -15.02 -11.18
CA ALA A 57 13.14 -16.48 -11.25
C ALA A 57 14.09 -17.06 -10.20
N GLY A 58 15.27 -16.44 -10.04
CA GLY A 58 16.25 -16.84 -9.03
C GLY A 58 15.70 -16.74 -7.60
N TYR A 59 14.94 -15.69 -7.28
CA TYR A 59 14.31 -15.56 -5.97
C TYR A 59 13.24 -16.65 -5.75
N LEU A 60 12.34 -16.85 -6.73
CA LEU A 60 11.23 -17.79 -6.63
C LEU A 60 11.67 -19.26 -6.63
N ALA A 61 12.78 -19.59 -7.30
CA ALA A 61 13.33 -20.94 -7.35
C ALA A 61 14.04 -21.36 -6.04
N ASN A 62 14.47 -20.39 -5.22
CA ASN A 62 15.29 -20.62 -4.03
C ASN A 62 14.55 -20.40 -2.70
N ILE A 63 13.23 -20.51 -2.71
CA ILE A 63 12.41 -20.42 -1.50
C ILE A 63 12.63 -21.67 -0.63
N GLY A 64 12.97 -21.46 0.64
CA GLY A 64 13.19 -22.54 1.60
C GLY A 64 11.93 -23.40 1.81
N SER A 65 12.12 -24.71 2.00
CA SER A 65 11.01 -25.68 2.13
C SER A 65 10.11 -25.46 3.34
N ALA A 66 10.55 -24.68 4.33
CA ALA A 66 9.74 -24.26 5.47
C ALA A 66 8.62 -23.27 5.08
N SER A 67 8.80 -22.53 3.96
CA SER A 67 7.79 -21.62 3.45
C SER A 67 6.57 -22.38 2.91
N PRO A 68 5.34 -21.97 3.25
CA PRO A 68 4.12 -22.61 2.76
C PRO A 68 3.90 -22.41 1.26
N VAL A 69 4.63 -21.47 0.62
CA VAL A 69 4.51 -21.17 -0.81
C VAL A 69 5.68 -21.70 -1.63
N SER A 70 6.64 -22.41 -1.01
CA SER A 70 7.85 -22.94 -1.67
C SER A 70 7.54 -23.71 -2.95
N GLY A 71 6.60 -24.66 -2.92
CA GLY A 71 6.20 -25.43 -4.10
C GLY A 71 5.51 -24.59 -5.19
N ILE A 72 4.66 -23.64 -4.80
CA ILE A 72 3.96 -22.76 -5.75
C ILE A 72 4.98 -21.84 -6.43
N TYR A 73 5.91 -21.25 -5.68
CA TYR A 73 6.91 -20.33 -6.21
C TYR A 73 7.92 -21.05 -7.11
N ALA A 74 8.32 -22.28 -6.77
CA ALA A 74 9.12 -23.12 -7.64
C ALA A 74 8.40 -23.43 -8.97
N ALA A 75 7.10 -23.75 -8.92
CA ALA A 75 6.29 -23.94 -10.12
C ALA A 75 6.18 -22.66 -10.96
N MET A 76 6.03 -21.49 -10.32
CA MET A 76 6.04 -20.20 -11.01
C MET A 76 7.37 -19.93 -11.71
N ALA A 77 8.50 -20.16 -11.02
CA ALA A 77 9.85 -19.98 -11.56
C ALA A 77 10.11 -20.86 -12.79
N SER A 78 9.51 -22.05 -12.85
CA SER A 78 9.63 -22.95 -14.00
C SER A 78 8.78 -22.55 -15.22
N ASN A 79 7.87 -21.60 -15.07
CA ASN A 79 6.97 -21.16 -16.14
C ASN A 79 7.46 -19.86 -16.79
N ALA A 80 8.08 -19.98 -17.96
CA ALA A 80 8.67 -18.84 -18.68
C ALA A 80 7.65 -17.72 -18.98
N ALA A 81 6.44 -18.06 -19.46
CA ALA A 81 5.41 -17.07 -19.78
C ALA A 81 4.93 -16.31 -18.53
N LEU A 82 4.84 -16.99 -17.39
CA LEU A 82 4.51 -16.33 -16.13
C LEU A 82 5.66 -15.42 -15.66
N MET A 83 6.90 -15.87 -15.83
CA MET A 83 8.08 -15.07 -15.44
C MET A 83 8.22 -13.78 -16.25
N GLU A 84 7.90 -13.79 -17.54
CA GLU A 84 7.84 -12.55 -18.34
C GLU A 84 6.88 -11.52 -17.75
N ILE A 85 5.72 -11.98 -17.26
CA ILE A 85 4.72 -11.12 -16.62
C ILE A 85 5.23 -10.63 -15.26
N VAL A 86 5.71 -11.54 -14.40
CA VAL A 86 6.18 -11.21 -13.04
C VAL A 86 7.33 -10.21 -13.07
N ASN A 87 8.27 -10.39 -14.01
CA ASN A 87 9.45 -9.54 -14.15
C ASN A 87 9.11 -8.10 -14.56
N VAL A 88 7.94 -7.88 -15.20
CA VAL A 88 7.42 -6.53 -15.50
C VAL A 88 6.52 -6.02 -14.38
N VAL A 89 5.58 -6.85 -13.92
CA VAL A 89 4.55 -6.43 -12.96
C VAL A 89 5.18 -6.02 -11.63
N VAL A 90 6.13 -6.79 -11.09
CA VAL A 90 6.69 -6.52 -9.76
C VAL A 90 7.37 -5.14 -9.68
N PRO A 91 8.32 -4.77 -10.57
CA PRO A 91 8.95 -3.46 -10.53
C PRO A 91 7.98 -2.32 -10.84
N VAL A 92 7.13 -2.48 -11.86
CA VAL A 92 6.21 -1.43 -12.30
C VAL A 92 5.19 -1.10 -11.21
N THR A 93 4.58 -2.11 -10.57
CA THR A 93 3.62 -1.84 -9.49
C THR A 93 4.29 -1.21 -8.28
N GLN A 94 5.53 -1.60 -7.94
CA GLN A 94 6.28 -0.97 -6.84
C GLN A 94 6.49 0.52 -7.08
N VAL A 95 6.88 0.91 -8.31
CA VAL A 95 7.01 2.32 -8.69
C VAL A 95 5.67 3.05 -8.63
N LEU A 96 4.62 2.48 -9.23
CA LEU A 96 3.29 3.09 -9.26
C LEU A 96 2.71 3.29 -7.85
N ILE A 97 2.82 2.26 -6.99
CA ILE A 97 2.39 2.34 -5.59
C ILE A 97 3.18 3.42 -4.85
N GLY A 98 4.50 3.44 -5.00
CA GLY A 98 5.35 4.42 -4.34
C GLY A 98 5.02 5.86 -4.73
N VAL A 99 4.87 6.12 -6.04
CA VAL A 99 4.45 7.44 -6.55
C VAL A 99 3.07 7.83 -6.04
N ALA A 100 2.10 6.92 -6.12
CA ALA A 100 0.74 7.15 -5.65
C ALA A 100 0.69 7.54 -4.16
N LEU A 101 1.45 6.84 -3.32
CA LEU A 101 1.52 7.12 -1.88
C LEU A 101 2.23 8.45 -1.57
N ILE A 102 3.32 8.76 -2.25
CA ILE A 102 4.01 10.05 -2.05
C ILE A 102 3.11 11.21 -2.47
N ALA A 103 2.52 11.12 -3.67
CA ALA A 103 1.59 12.11 -4.18
C ALA A 103 0.30 12.21 -3.34
N GLY A 104 -0.07 11.13 -2.65
CA GLY A 104 -1.32 11.05 -1.92
C GLY A 104 -2.52 10.85 -2.85
N ALA A 105 -2.35 10.20 -4.00
CA ALA A 105 -3.39 9.88 -4.97
C ALA A 105 -3.68 8.37 -5.00
N PHE A 106 -4.95 7.97 -5.00
CA PHE A 106 -5.41 6.59 -4.92
C PHE A 106 -4.75 5.82 -3.77
N VAL A 107 -4.59 6.47 -2.60
CA VAL A 107 -3.74 5.97 -1.51
C VAL A 107 -4.22 4.64 -0.97
N ARG A 108 -5.52 4.49 -0.76
CA ARG A 108 -6.10 3.22 -0.30
C ARG A 108 -5.83 2.08 -1.27
N LEU A 109 -6.01 2.30 -2.58
CA LEU A 109 -5.70 1.29 -3.59
C LEU A 109 -4.19 0.96 -3.60
N ALA A 110 -3.34 1.98 -3.64
CA ALA A 110 -1.89 1.82 -3.66
C ALA A 110 -1.40 1.07 -2.41
N ALA A 111 -1.91 1.42 -1.24
CA ALA A 111 -1.58 0.79 0.03
C ALA A 111 -2.05 -0.67 0.09
N LEU A 112 -3.25 -0.99 -0.40
CA LEU A 112 -3.69 -2.39 -0.51
C LEU A 112 -2.80 -3.20 -1.45
N GLY A 113 -2.39 -2.63 -2.58
CA GLY A 113 -1.43 -3.25 -3.50
C GLY A 113 -0.06 -3.47 -2.84
N GLY A 114 0.44 -2.48 -2.10
CA GLY A 114 1.70 -2.59 -1.34
C GLY A 114 1.62 -3.66 -0.27
N ALA A 115 0.53 -3.69 0.51
CA ALA A 115 0.29 -4.73 1.51
C ALA A 115 0.26 -6.13 0.88
N MET A 116 -0.42 -6.29 -0.26
CA MET A 116 -0.48 -7.56 -0.98
C MET A 116 0.91 -8.01 -1.44
N GLN A 117 1.72 -7.12 -2.04
CA GLN A 117 3.09 -7.47 -2.44
C GLN A 117 3.95 -7.86 -1.23
N MET A 118 3.87 -7.10 -0.14
CA MET A 118 4.60 -7.40 1.09
C MET A 118 4.18 -8.75 1.68
N MET A 119 2.89 -9.10 1.66
CA MET A 119 2.41 -10.42 2.09
C MET A 119 2.96 -11.56 1.20
N LEU A 120 3.04 -11.35 -0.12
CA LEU A 120 3.62 -12.34 -1.03
C LEU A 120 5.11 -12.57 -0.73
N PHE A 121 5.86 -11.50 -0.44
CA PHE A 121 7.28 -11.62 -0.05
C PHE A 121 7.46 -12.21 1.33
N TYR A 122 6.58 -11.88 2.28
CA TYR A 122 6.56 -12.46 3.62
C TYR A 122 6.41 -13.98 3.57
N LEU A 123 5.45 -14.46 2.78
CA LEU A 123 5.24 -15.89 2.61
C LEU A 123 6.47 -16.55 1.98
N GLY A 124 7.10 -15.91 0.98
CA GLY A 124 8.35 -16.41 0.38
C GLY A 124 9.54 -16.41 1.35
N GLY A 125 9.65 -15.41 2.21
CA GLY A 125 10.72 -15.28 3.20
C GLY A 125 10.54 -16.10 4.48
N TRP A 126 9.42 -16.81 4.63
CA TRP A 126 9.09 -17.55 5.84
C TRP A 126 10.08 -18.70 6.09
N SER A 127 10.84 -18.61 7.19
CA SER A 127 11.84 -19.61 7.58
C SER A 127 11.30 -20.74 8.47
N GLY A 128 10.06 -20.64 8.97
CA GLY A 128 9.48 -21.61 9.92
C GLY A 128 9.82 -21.35 11.38
N GLU A 129 10.66 -20.36 11.66
CA GLU A 129 11.03 -19.98 13.03
C GLU A 129 10.02 -19.04 13.67
N ALA A 130 9.92 -19.05 15.00
CA ALA A 130 8.98 -18.18 15.72
C ALA A 130 9.21 -16.68 15.43
N LEU A 131 10.47 -16.26 15.25
CA LEU A 131 10.79 -14.86 14.94
C LEU A 131 10.41 -14.46 13.51
N ALA A 132 10.24 -15.43 12.60
CA ALA A 132 9.76 -15.16 11.25
C ALA A 132 8.37 -14.52 11.24
N LEU A 133 7.57 -14.69 12.31
CA LEU A 133 6.29 -13.99 12.50
C LEU A 133 6.41 -12.47 12.52
N PHE A 134 7.60 -11.91 12.75
CA PHE A 134 7.82 -10.46 12.80
C PHE A 134 8.86 -10.01 11.79
N GLU A 135 8.93 -10.72 10.65
CA GLU A 135 9.78 -10.32 9.53
C GLU A 135 9.33 -8.96 8.98
N SER A 136 10.30 -8.20 8.47
CA SER A 136 10.12 -6.82 8.01
C SER A 136 8.99 -6.64 6.99
N THR A 137 8.80 -7.60 6.08
CA THR A 137 7.73 -7.54 5.08
C THR A 137 6.35 -7.69 5.69
N LEU A 138 6.16 -8.49 6.76
CA LEU A 138 4.88 -8.50 7.48
C LEU A 138 4.62 -7.16 8.17
N ILE A 139 5.65 -6.59 8.81
CA ILE A 139 5.55 -5.27 9.45
C ILE A 139 5.16 -4.22 8.41
N TYR A 140 5.79 -4.23 7.23
CA TYR A 140 5.44 -3.35 6.13
C TYR A 140 4.01 -3.57 5.63
N ALA A 141 3.55 -4.82 5.51
CA ALA A 141 2.18 -5.11 5.13
C ALA A 141 1.17 -4.49 6.11
N VAL A 142 1.41 -4.63 7.42
CA VAL A 142 0.57 -4.01 8.46
C VAL A 142 0.60 -2.49 8.39
N VAL A 143 1.77 -1.88 8.13
CA VAL A 143 1.90 -0.43 7.95
C VAL A 143 1.13 0.04 6.73
N PHE A 144 1.21 -0.67 5.59
CA PHE A 144 0.41 -0.37 4.41
C PHE A 144 -1.10 -0.47 4.71
N LEU A 145 -1.56 -1.54 5.36
CA LEU A 145 -2.97 -1.68 5.76
C LEU A 145 -3.42 -0.56 6.70
N THR A 146 -2.53 -0.11 7.59
CA THR A 146 -2.78 1.05 8.46
C THR A 146 -2.99 2.31 7.61
N VAL A 147 -2.08 2.63 6.68
CA VAL A 147 -2.21 3.77 5.77
C VAL A 147 -3.52 3.70 4.96
N ALA A 148 -3.91 2.51 4.49
CA ALA A 148 -5.16 2.28 3.75
C ALA A 148 -6.42 2.48 4.62
N ALA A 149 -6.38 2.01 5.87
CA ALA A 149 -7.49 2.10 6.82
C ALA A 149 -7.76 3.55 7.22
N PHE A 150 -6.70 4.30 7.54
CA PHE A 150 -6.81 5.71 7.93
C PHE A 150 -7.23 6.62 6.77
N GLY A 151 -7.15 6.17 5.52
CA GLY A 151 -7.40 7.02 4.37
C GLY A 151 -6.43 8.21 4.37
N ALA A 152 -5.14 7.92 4.35
CA ALA A 152 -4.09 8.92 4.48
C ALA A 152 -3.93 9.82 3.24
N GLY A 153 -4.56 9.51 2.11
CA GLY A 153 -4.62 10.37 0.93
C GLY A 153 -5.47 11.62 1.15
N ARG A 154 -6.48 11.56 2.03
CA ARG A 154 -7.28 12.74 2.39
C ARG A 154 -6.54 13.77 3.25
N VAL A 155 -5.45 13.36 3.90
CA VAL A 155 -4.63 14.24 4.75
C VAL A 155 -3.41 14.69 3.96
N LEU A 156 -3.37 15.97 3.54
CA LEU A 156 -2.27 16.55 2.75
C LEU A 156 -1.87 15.64 1.55
N GLY A 157 -2.87 15.17 0.81
CA GLY A 157 -2.70 14.33 -0.38
C GLY A 157 -3.70 14.71 -1.47
N LEU A 158 -3.44 14.23 -2.69
CA LEU A 158 -4.26 14.52 -3.87
C LEU A 158 -5.67 13.92 -3.80
N ASP A 159 -5.92 12.87 -3.02
CA ASP A 159 -7.26 12.27 -2.89
C ASP A 159 -8.28 13.29 -2.41
N ALA A 160 -7.92 14.20 -1.49
CA ALA A 160 -8.81 15.28 -1.05
C ALA A 160 -9.26 16.19 -2.21
N TYR A 161 -8.39 16.42 -3.20
CA TYR A 161 -8.71 17.22 -4.37
C TYR A 161 -9.48 16.41 -5.43
N ILE A 162 -9.08 15.16 -5.67
CA ILE A 162 -9.73 14.26 -6.63
C ILE A 162 -11.19 14.01 -6.23
N GLU A 163 -11.46 13.86 -4.94
CA GLU A 163 -12.81 13.65 -4.43
C GLU A 163 -13.76 14.83 -4.73
N GLN A 164 -13.22 16.05 -4.87
CA GLN A 164 -13.96 17.30 -5.09
C GLN A 164 -14.07 17.71 -6.57
N ILE A 165 -13.47 16.96 -7.51
CA ILE A 165 -13.56 17.29 -8.94
C ILE A 165 -15.03 17.24 -9.39
N GLU A 166 -15.54 18.33 -9.98
CA GLU A 166 -16.92 18.37 -10.47
C GLU A 166 -17.06 17.65 -11.81
N VAL A 167 -18.01 16.70 -11.90
CA VAL A 167 -18.33 15.96 -13.14
C VAL A 167 -19.81 16.06 -13.45
N GLY A 168 -20.18 17.12 -14.18
CA GLY A 168 -21.58 17.40 -14.52
C GLY A 168 -22.34 18.08 -13.38
N GLY A 169 -21.70 19.01 -12.68
CA GLY A 169 -22.31 19.82 -11.61
C GLY A 169 -22.45 19.12 -10.25
N GLN A 170 -21.84 17.94 -10.08
CA GLN A 170 -21.77 17.19 -8.83
C GLN A 170 -20.34 16.77 -8.56
N ALA A 171 -19.94 16.65 -7.30
CA ALA A 171 -18.60 16.16 -6.96
C ALA A 171 -18.42 14.71 -7.43
N LEU A 172 -17.20 14.35 -7.84
CA LEU A 172 -16.86 13.04 -8.41
C LEU A 172 -17.31 11.89 -7.51
N VAL A 173 -17.11 12.02 -6.20
CA VAL A 173 -17.50 11.02 -5.20
C VAL A 173 -19.00 10.91 -5.01
N GLU A 174 -19.75 12.00 -5.18
CA GLU A 174 -21.22 11.98 -5.09
C GLU A 174 -21.81 11.24 -6.29
N LYS A 175 -21.25 11.50 -7.48
CA LYS A 175 -21.65 10.81 -8.71
C LYS A 175 -21.23 9.34 -8.74
N PHE A 176 -20.05 9.03 -8.22
CA PHE A 176 -19.51 7.67 -8.17
C PHE A 176 -19.10 7.28 -6.74
N PRO A 177 -20.06 6.86 -5.89
CA PRO A 177 -19.80 6.56 -4.47
C PRO A 177 -18.74 5.47 -4.23
N LYS A 178 -18.57 4.55 -5.19
CA LYS A 178 -17.57 3.48 -5.13
C LYS A 178 -16.14 4.01 -5.10
N LEU A 179 -15.88 5.22 -5.61
CA LEU A 179 -14.55 5.82 -5.58
C LEU A 179 -14.04 6.05 -4.15
N ARG A 180 -14.92 6.14 -3.14
CA ARG A 180 -14.52 6.23 -1.71
C ARG A 180 -13.74 5.03 -1.20
N TYR A 181 -13.81 3.88 -1.89
CA TYR A 181 -13.03 2.68 -1.53
C TYR A 181 -11.66 2.66 -2.20
N VAL A 182 -11.46 3.47 -3.24
CA VAL A 182 -10.22 3.55 -4.01
C VAL A 182 -9.41 4.78 -3.58
N LEU A 183 -10.12 5.90 -3.45
CA LEU A 183 -9.66 7.16 -2.87
C LEU A 183 -9.74 7.04 -1.35
N GLY A 184 -8.68 7.41 -0.67
CA GLY A 184 -8.58 7.22 0.75
C GLY A 184 -7.22 7.59 1.24
#